data_AF-A0A3D4EL09-F1
#
_entry.id   AF-A0A3D4EL09-F1
#
_cell.length_a   1.000
_cell.length_b   1.000
_cell.length_c   1.000
_cell.angle_alpha   90.00
_cell.angle_beta   90.00
_cell.angle_gamma   90.00
#
_symmetry.space_group_name_H-M   'P 1'
#
loop_
_entity.id
_entity.type
_entity.pdbx_description
1 polymer ?
#
loop_
_entity_poly.entity_id
_entity_poly.type
_entity_poly.pdbx_seq_one_letter_code
_entity_poly.pdbx_strand_id
1 'polypeptide(L)'
;MKVAVVGATGMVGHVMLQVLAERNFPITELIPVASARSVGKTVTYKDKEYTISSMEDAIAARPDIAIFSAGGGTSLEFAPKFAEVGTTVVDNSSAWRMDPDKKLIVPEINASELEDSDKIIANPNCSTIQMVLALAPLHKKYKIKRLVISTYQSITGTGVKAVQQLENEYKGEQGDMAYAYPIHRNAIPACDVFTENGYTKEEMKLVN
;
A
#
# COMPACT_ATOMS: atom_id res chain seq x y z
N MET A 1 15.00 6.57 -15.86
CA MET A 1 14.27 5.56 -15.08
C MET A 1 12.78 5.69 -15.34
N LYS A 2 12.17 4.67 -15.93
CA LYS A 2 10.73 4.55 -16.14
C LYS A 2 10.08 4.01 -14.88
N VAL A 3 9.05 4.69 -14.38
CA VAL A 3 8.34 4.28 -13.15
C VAL A 3 6.86 4.16 -13.43
N ALA A 4 6.31 2.98 -13.13
CA ALA A 4 4.86 2.77 -13.12
C ALA A 4 4.31 2.95 -11.71
N VAL A 5 3.16 3.64 -11.59
CA VAL A 5 2.40 3.74 -10.33
C VAL A 5 1.06 3.07 -10.55
N VAL A 6 0.90 1.88 -9.99
CA VAL A 6 -0.27 1.03 -10.17
C VAL A 6 -1.29 1.29 -9.05
N GLY A 7 -2.50 1.68 -9.42
CA GLY A 7 -3.49 2.23 -8.50
C GLY A 7 -3.39 3.75 -8.34
N ALA A 8 -2.88 4.45 -9.36
CA ALA A 8 -2.62 5.90 -9.33
C ALA A 8 -3.84 6.76 -8.96
N THR A 9 -5.07 6.27 -9.24
CA THR A 9 -6.31 6.98 -8.90
C THR A 9 -6.82 6.72 -7.48
N GLY A 10 -6.22 5.81 -6.72
CA GLY A 10 -6.58 5.54 -5.32
C GLY A 10 -5.95 6.57 -4.38
N MET A 11 -6.44 6.69 -3.13
CA MET A 11 -5.86 7.65 -2.17
C MET A 11 -4.36 7.41 -1.93
N VAL A 12 -3.95 6.15 -1.79
CA VAL A 12 -2.54 5.80 -1.63
C VAL A 12 -1.74 6.11 -2.90
N GLY A 13 -2.30 5.87 -4.09
CA GLY A 13 -1.66 6.21 -5.36
C GLY A 13 -1.39 7.72 -5.51
N HIS A 14 -2.33 8.57 -5.08
CA HIS A 14 -2.12 10.02 -5.04
C HIS A 14 -0.97 10.41 -4.09
N VAL A 15 -0.93 9.82 -2.89
CA VAL A 15 0.17 10.04 -1.94
C VAL A 15 1.50 9.54 -2.50
N MET A 16 1.52 8.40 -3.20
CA MET A 16 2.73 7.90 -3.88
C MET A 16 3.24 8.91 -4.91
N LEU A 17 2.36 9.44 -5.77
CA LEU A 17 2.73 10.46 -6.76
C LEU A 17 3.24 11.74 -6.09
N GLN A 18 2.59 12.19 -5.02
CA GLN A 18 3.00 13.35 -4.25
C GLN A 18 4.40 13.15 -3.65
N VAL A 19 4.65 12.04 -2.96
CA VAL A 19 5.95 11.75 -2.33
C VAL A 19 7.05 11.61 -3.37
N LEU A 20 6.77 10.97 -4.52
CA LEU A 20 7.72 10.90 -5.63
C LEU A 20 8.11 12.31 -6.13
N ALA A 21 7.16 13.23 -6.18
CA ALA A 21 7.39 14.61 -6.58
C ALA A 21 8.23 15.37 -5.54
N GLU A 22 7.83 15.30 -4.26
CA GLU A 22 8.51 15.95 -3.13
C GLU A 22 9.97 15.48 -2.97
N ARG A 23 10.20 14.17 -3.16
CA ARG A 23 11.53 13.56 -3.08
C ARG A 23 12.39 13.85 -4.32
N ASN A 24 11.85 14.52 -5.33
CA ASN A 24 12.49 14.69 -6.64
C ASN A 24 13.03 13.36 -7.18
N PHE A 25 12.24 12.29 -7.06
CA PHE A 25 12.65 10.96 -7.52
C PHE A 25 13.03 11.03 -9.02
N PRO A 26 14.14 10.39 -9.45
CA PRO A 26 14.73 10.60 -10.78
C PRO A 26 13.95 9.88 -11.91
N ILE A 27 12.66 10.20 -12.04
CA ILE A 27 11.75 9.67 -13.06
C ILE A 27 12.00 10.38 -14.39
N THR A 28 12.33 9.62 -15.43
CA THR A 28 12.41 10.11 -16.81
C THR A 28 11.09 9.92 -17.56
N GLU A 29 10.31 8.92 -17.16
CA GLU A 29 8.99 8.59 -17.73
C GLU A 29 8.09 8.05 -16.61
N LEU A 30 6.95 8.71 -16.40
CA LEU A 30 5.94 8.28 -15.44
C LEU A 30 4.81 7.57 -16.17
N ILE A 31 4.44 6.38 -15.71
CA ILE A 31 3.36 5.57 -16.26
C ILE A 31 2.30 5.38 -15.16
N PRO A 32 1.31 6.28 -15.05
CA PRO A 32 0.23 6.08 -14.09
C PRO A 32 -0.71 4.99 -14.61
N VAL A 33 -0.99 3.99 -13.76
CA VAL A 33 -1.80 2.83 -14.13
C VAL A 33 -2.97 2.71 -13.17
N ALA A 34 -4.16 2.43 -13.69
CA ALA A 34 -5.34 2.15 -12.90
C ALA A 34 -6.26 1.16 -13.63
N SER A 35 -7.44 0.91 -13.08
CA SER A 35 -8.40 -0.02 -13.68
C SER A 35 -8.90 0.46 -15.05
N ALA A 36 -9.44 -0.47 -15.87
CA ALA A 36 -9.94 -0.19 -17.22
C ALA A 36 -10.89 1.02 -17.31
N ARG A 37 -11.76 1.22 -16.30
CA ARG A 37 -12.67 2.38 -16.22
C ARG A 37 -11.98 3.75 -16.05
N SER A 38 -10.68 3.74 -15.77
CA SER A 38 -9.88 4.94 -15.53
C SER A 38 -8.89 5.21 -16.65
N VAL A 39 -8.68 4.26 -17.55
CA VAL A 39 -7.81 4.43 -18.73
C VAL A 39 -8.31 5.60 -19.56
N GLY A 40 -7.38 6.45 -20.01
CA GLY A 40 -7.69 7.67 -20.76
C GLY A 40 -8.03 8.90 -19.90
N LYS A 41 -8.33 8.74 -18.61
CA LYS A 41 -8.37 9.87 -17.67
C LYS A 41 -6.96 10.34 -17.34
N THR A 42 -6.83 11.48 -16.69
CA THR A 42 -5.54 12.07 -16.32
C THR A 42 -5.31 12.06 -14.80
N VAL A 43 -4.03 12.04 -14.41
CA VAL A 43 -3.56 12.40 -13.07
C VAL A 43 -2.51 13.49 -13.18
N THR A 44 -2.36 14.31 -12.14
CA THR A 44 -1.35 15.37 -12.11
C THR A 44 -0.10 14.92 -11.36
N TYR A 45 1.08 15.21 -11.92
CA TYR A 45 2.39 15.01 -11.29
C TYR A 45 3.31 16.17 -11.67
N LYS A 46 3.85 16.89 -10.67
CA LYS A 46 4.70 18.10 -10.87
C LYS A 46 4.06 19.11 -11.85
N ASP A 47 2.80 19.48 -11.59
CA ASP A 47 2.00 20.42 -12.38
C ASP A 47 1.81 20.03 -13.85
N LYS A 48 2.03 18.76 -14.20
CA LYS A 48 1.80 18.19 -15.53
C LYS A 48 0.77 17.08 -15.47
N GLU A 49 -0.09 17.03 -16.48
CA GLU A 49 -1.07 15.95 -16.63
C GLU A 49 -0.44 14.74 -17.33
N TYR A 50 -0.77 13.55 -16.81
CA TYR A 50 -0.36 12.27 -17.37
C TYR A 50 -1.60 11.41 -17.60
N THR A 51 -1.73 10.87 -18.81
CA THR A 51 -2.82 9.96 -19.17
C THR A 51 -2.60 8.61 -18.50
N ILE A 52 -3.66 8.07 -17.91
CA ILE A 52 -3.66 6.75 -17.28
C ILE A 52 -3.59 5.65 -18.34
N SER A 53 -2.62 4.76 -18.19
CA SER A 53 -2.39 3.56 -19.00
C SER A 53 -3.13 2.34 -18.44
N SER A 54 -3.39 1.37 -19.30
CA SER A 54 -3.82 0.03 -18.88
C SER A 54 -2.67 -0.76 -18.24
N MET A 55 -2.97 -1.89 -17.60
CA MET A 55 -1.94 -2.78 -17.05
C MET A 55 -1.07 -3.35 -18.18
N GLU A 56 -1.70 -3.72 -19.29
CA GLU A 56 -1.08 -4.32 -20.45
C GLU A 56 -0.11 -3.35 -21.13
N ASP A 57 -0.52 -2.10 -21.32
CA ASP A 57 0.33 -1.05 -21.90
C ASP A 57 1.54 -0.78 -20.98
N ALA A 58 1.31 -0.75 -19.66
CA ALA A 58 2.37 -0.53 -18.70
C ALA A 58 3.40 -1.68 -18.69
N ILE A 59 2.95 -2.94 -18.80
CA ILE A 59 3.85 -4.09 -18.95
C ILE A 59 4.63 -3.99 -20.27
N ALA A 60 3.96 -3.64 -21.36
CA ALA A 60 4.59 -3.48 -22.67
C ALA A 60 5.65 -2.36 -22.69
N ALA A 61 5.47 -1.32 -21.87
CA ALA A 61 6.42 -0.23 -21.71
C ALA A 61 7.70 -0.61 -20.94
N ARG A 62 7.71 -1.78 -20.28
CA ARG A 62 8.82 -2.38 -19.50
C ARG A 62 9.46 -1.36 -18.53
N PRO A 63 8.72 -0.87 -17.52
CA PRO A 63 9.27 0.07 -16.56
C PRO A 63 10.42 -0.55 -15.77
N ASP A 64 11.32 0.30 -15.27
CA ASP A 64 12.40 -0.16 -14.38
C ASP A 64 11.82 -0.55 -13.01
N ILE A 65 10.88 0.27 -12.52
CA ILE A 65 10.21 0.10 -11.22
C ILE A 65 8.69 0.23 -11.41
N ALA A 66 7.94 -0.64 -10.72
CA ALA A 66 6.50 -0.47 -10.57
C ALA A 66 6.09 -0.48 -9.10
N ILE A 67 5.43 0.59 -8.65
CA ILE A 67 4.94 0.72 -7.27
C ILE A 67 3.45 0.38 -7.26
N PHE A 68 3.09 -0.69 -6.56
CA PHE A 68 1.74 -1.25 -6.57
C PHE A 68 0.94 -0.84 -5.34
N SER A 69 -0.26 -0.30 -5.57
CA SER A 69 -1.28 -0.06 -4.54
C SER A 69 -2.69 -0.20 -5.11
N ALA A 70 -2.99 -1.34 -5.73
CA ALA A 70 -4.28 -1.66 -6.34
C ALA A 70 -5.02 -2.84 -5.68
N GLY A 71 -4.52 -3.35 -4.54
CA GLY A 71 -5.10 -4.47 -3.81
C GLY A 71 -4.43 -5.83 -4.12
N GLY A 72 -4.65 -6.81 -3.23
CA GLY A 72 -3.92 -8.08 -3.26
C GLY A 72 -4.19 -8.94 -4.50
N GLY A 73 -5.45 -9.05 -4.93
CA GLY A 73 -5.80 -9.82 -6.12
C GLY A 73 -5.14 -9.28 -7.39
N THR A 74 -5.16 -7.97 -7.59
CA THR A 74 -4.47 -7.31 -8.70
C THR A 74 -2.96 -7.52 -8.63
N SER A 75 -2.37 -7.49 -7.44
CA SER A 75 -0.94 -7.74 -7.28
C SER A 75 -0.56 -9.18 -7.64
N LEU A 76 -1.31 -10.17 -7.13
CA LEU A 76 -1.10 -11.58 -7.45
C LEU A 76 -1.17 -11.86 -8.96
N GLU A 77 -2.06 -11.16 -9.67
CA GLU A 77 -2.21 -11.33 -11.11
C GLU A 77 -1.11 -10.62 -11.92
N PHE A 78 -0.79 -9.37 -11.60
CA PHE A 78 0.02 -8.52 -12.48
C PHE A 78 1.46 -8.35 -12.02
N ALA A 79 1.78 -8.40 -10.73
CA ALA A 79 3.16 -8.25 -10.26
C ALA A 79 4.11 -9.29 -10.90
N PRO A 80 3.74 -10.57 -11.06
CA PRO A 80 4.57 -11.55 -11.78
C PRO A 80 4.82 -11.16 -13.25
N LYS A 81 3.79 -10.67 -13.96
CA LYS A 81 3.91 -10.26 -15.36
C LYS A 81 4.85 -9.06 -15.54
N PHE A 82 4.84 -8.11 -14.60
CA PHE A 82 5.82 -7.01 -14.57
C PHE A 82 7.23 -7.53 -14.30
N ALA A 83 7.39 -8.45 -13.34
CA ALA A 83 8.68 -9.06 -13.01
C ALA A 83 9.28 -9.85 -14.21
N GLU A 84 8.46 -10.59 -14.94
CA GLU A 84 8.85 -11.35 -16.15
C GLU A 84 9.46 -10.47 -17.24
N VAL A 85 9.00 -9.22 -17.37
CA VAL A 85 9.57 -8.27 -18.34
C VAL A 85 10.79 -7.50 -17.80
N GLY A 86 11.25 -7.82 -16.59
CA GLY A 86 12.44 -7.25 -15.94
C GLY A 86 12.16 -6.13 -14.94
N THR A 87 10.89 -5.77 -14.72
CA THR A 87 10.50 -4.71 -13.78
C THR A 87 10.75 -5.13 -12.34
N THR A 88 11.23 -4.22 -11.50
CA THR A 88 11.21 -4.41 -10.04
C THR A 88 9.90 -3.88 -9.46
N VAL A 89 9.09 -4.77 -8.90
CA VAL A 89 7.79 -4.44 -8.29
C VAL A 89 7.97 -4.21 -6.80
N VAL A 90 7.46 -3.07 -6.30
CA VAL A 90 7.32 -2.78 -4.87
C VAL A 90 5.83 -2.81 -4.54
N ASP A 91 5.38 -3.84 -3.83
CA ASP A 91 3.97 -4.12 -3.57
C ASP A 91 3.51 -3.67 -2.19
N ASN A 92 2.56 -2.72 -2.14
CA ASN A 92 1.95 -2.24 -0.90
C ASN A 92 0.87 -3.18 -0.33
N SER A 93 0.42 -4.17 -1.10
CA SER A 93 -0.65 -5.06 -0.66
C SER A 93 -0.15 -6.12 0.34
N SER A 94 -1.06 -6.93 0.88
CA SER A 94 -0.68 -8.07 1.72
C SER A 94 -0.34 -9.33 0.92
N ALA A 95 -0.44 -9.30 -0.41
CA ALA A 95 -0.34 -10.48 -1.27
C ALA A 95 0.93 -11.30 -1.05
N TRP A 96 2.06 -10.61 -0.90
CA TRP A 96 3.40 -11.22 -0.91
C TRP A 96 4.09 -11.21 0.46
N ARG A 97 3.46 -10.65 1.49
CA ARG A 97 4.12 -10.41 2.79
C ARG A 97 4.53 -11.69 3.52
N MET A 98 3.77 -12.76 3.34
CA MET A 98 4.01 -14.06 3.95
C MET A 98 4.59 -15.08 2.97
N ASP A 99 4.89 -14.65 1.74
CA ASP A 99 5.51 -15.52 0.75
C ASP A 99 7.00 -15.67 1.11
N PRO A 100 7.50 -16.90 1.36
CA PRO A 100 8.88 -17.12 1.79
C PRO A 100 9.91 -16.73 0.73
N ASP A 101 9.51 -16.66 -0.54
CA ASP A 101 10.39 -16.31 -1.66
C ASP A 101 10.43 -14.80 -1.91
N LYS A 102 9.67 -13.99 -1.15
CA LYS A 102 9.60 -12.53 -1.29
C LYS A 102 10.11 -11.83 -0.05
N LYS A 103 10.87 -10.75 -0.25
CA LYS A 103 11.43 -9.97 0.86
C LYS A 103 10.42 -8.97 1.37
N LEU A 104 10.18 -8.97 2.68
CA LEU A 104 9.37 -7.98 3.39
C LEU A 104 10.30 -6.90 3.97
N ILE A 105 10.29 -5.70 3.38
CA ILE A 105 11.35 -4.72 3.62
C ILE A 105 10.84 -3.45 4.33
N VAL A 106 11.55 -3.06 5.38
CA VAL A 106 11.58 -1.69 5.93
C VAL A 106 13.00 -1.17 5.73
N PRO A 107 13.22 -0.16 4.86
CA PRO A 107 14.57 0.17 4.41
C PRO A 107 15.60 0.44 5.52
N GLU A 108 15.19 1.13 6.58
CA GLU A 108 16.04 1.49 7.72
C GLU A 108 16.44 0.29 8.60
N ILE A 109 15.79 -0.86 8.42
CA ILE A 109 15.96 -2.06 9.25
C ILE A 109 16.67 -3.16 8.46
N ASN A 110 16.18 -3.50 7.27
CA ASN A 110 16.62 -4.69 6.55
C ASN A 110 16.79 -4.51 5.03
N ALA A 111 17.01 -3.28 4.53
CA ALA A 111 17.30 -3.06 3.10
C ALA A 111 18.51 -3.89 2.57
N SER A 112 19.46 -4.22 3.44
CA SER A 112 20.65 -5.00 3.07
C SER A 112 20.34 -6.46 2.69
N GLU A 113 19.11 -6.93 2.91
CA GLU A 113 18.66 -8.27 2.52
C GLU A 113 18.22 -8.35 1.05
N LEU A 114 18.09 -7.19 0.38
CA LEU A 114 17.71 -7.13 -1.03
C LEU A 114 18.88 -7.48 -1.95
N GLU A 115 18.56 -8.25 -2.99
CA GLU A 115 19.45 -8.63 -4.08
C GLU A 115 18.90 -8.11 -5.42
N ASP A 116 19.75 -7.92 -6.44
CA ASP A 116 19.33 -7.43 -7.76
C ASP A 116 18.32 -8.37 -8.47
N SER A 117 18.31 -9.64 -8.06
CA SER A 117 17.35 -10.67 -8.49
C SER A 117 15.97 -10.54 -7.87
N ASP A 118 15.79 -9.76 -6.81
CA ASP A 118 14.49 -9.56 -6.16
C ASP A 118 13.59 -8.66 -7.03
N LYS A 119 12.69 -9.30 -7.79
CA LYS A 119 11.76 -8.58 -8.70
C LYS A 119 10.41 -8.26 -8.11
N ILE A 120 10.04 -8.85 -6.97
CA ILE A 120 8.81 -8.50 -6.24
C ILE A 120 9.19 -8.36 -4.77
N ILE A 121 9.07 -7.13 -4.26
CA ILE A 121 9.42 -6.74 -2.91
C ILE A 121 8.13 -6.34 -2.19
N ALA A 122 7.86 -6.97 -1.05
CA ALA A 122 6.67 -6.69 -0.26
C ALA A 122 6.93 -5.52 0.69
N ASN A 123 6.01 -4.55 0.70
CA ASN A 123 5.95 -3.50 1.71
C ASN A 123 5.04 -3.94 2.87
N PRO A 124 5.47 -3.82 4.14
CA PRO A 124 4.68 -4.26 5.28
C PRO A 124 3.40 -3.44 5.51
N ASN A 125 2.57 -3.89 6.46
CA ASN A 125 1.39 -3.13 6.87
C ASN A 125 1.82 -1.78 7.48
N CYS A 126 1.03 -0.73 7.25
CA CYS A 126 1.28 0.62 7.77
C CYS A 126 1.50 0.66 9.29
N SER A 127 0.70 -0.10 10.04
CA SER A 127 0.83 -0.21 11.50
C SER A 127 2.11 -0.94 11.93
N THR A 128 2.51 -1.97 11.17
CA THR A 128 3.78 -2.68 11.38
C THR A 128 4.97 -1.77 11.13
N ILE A 129 5.02 -1.02 10.01
CA ILE A 129 6.15 -0.17 9.63
C ILE A 129 6.51 0.83 10.74
N GLN A 130 5.52 1.61 11.20
CA GLN A 130 5.75 2.61 12.26
C GLN A 130 6.21 1.97 13.57
N MET A 131 5.66 0.80 13.90
CA MET A 131 6.01 0.06 15.11
C MET A 131 7.46 -0.42 15.03
N VAL A 132 7.85 -1.11 13.96
CA VAL A 132 9.20 -1.69 13.86
C VAL A 132 10.27 -0.61 13.74
N LEU A 133 9.99 0.53 13.09
CA LEU A 133 10.92 1.66 13.05
C LEU A 133 11.23 2.20 14.45
N ALA A 134 10.22 2.35 15.30
CA ALA A 134 10.41 2.79 16.68
C ALA A 134 11.11 1.72 17.54
N LEU A 135 10.79 0.44 17.32
CA LEU A 135 11.26 -0.65 18.16
C LEU A 135 12.61 -1.25 17.75
N ALA A 136 13.00 -1.18 16.48
CA ALA A 136 14.25 -1.76 15.97
C ALA A 136 15.51 -1.34 16.77
N PRO A 137 15.76 -0.05 17.06
CA PRO A 137 16.92 0.33 17.87
C PRO A 137 16.85 -0.22 19.30
N LEU A 138 15.65 -0.26 19.91
CA LEU A 138 15.45 -0.83 21.24
C LEU A 138 15.66 -2.34 21.24
N HIS A 139 15.13 -3.04 20.24
CA HIS A 139 15.30 -4.48 20.09
C HIS A 139 16.77 -4.84 19.87
N LYS A 140 17.51 -4.08 19.05
CA LYS A 140 18.95 -4.30 18.83
C LYS A 140 19.74 -4.25 20.13
N LYS A 141 19.42 -3.31 21.03
CA LYS A 141 20.13 -3.08 22.29
C LYS A 141 19.67 -3.97 23.45
N TYR A 142 18.37 -4.18 23.59
CA TYR A 142 17.76 -4.78 24.79
C TYR A 142 17.07 -6.11 24.54
N LYS A 143 16.91 -6.53 23.28
CA LYS A 143 16.27 -7.79 22.88
C LYS A 143 14.87 -7.93 23.47
N ILE A 144 13.94 -7.16 22.92
CA ILE A 144 12.51 -7.18 23.31
C ILE A 144 11.98 -8.62 23.26
N LYS A 145 11.31 -9.04 24.34
CA LYS A 145 10.77 -10.40 24.49
C LYS A 145 9.27 -10.50 24.22
N ARG A 146 8.53 -9.39 24.41
CA ARG A 146 7.07 -9.34 24.24
C ARG A 146 6.64 -7.91 23.95
N LEU A 147 5.61 -7.79 23.11
CA LEU A 147 4.87 -6.56 22.87
C LEU A 147 3.40 -6.78 23.26
N VAL A 148 2.77 -5.71 23.76
CA VAL A 148 1.32 -5.61 23.95
C VAL A 148 0.93 -4.26 23.38
N ILE A 149 0.06 -4.26 22.38
CA ILE A 149 -0.17 -3.10 21.51
C ILE A 149 -1.67 -2.85 21.40
N SER A 150 -2.06 -1.59 21.51
CA SER A 150 -3.41 -1.11 21.19
C SER A 150 -3.28 -0.04 20.12
N THR A 151 -3.91 -0.26 18.97
CA THR A 151 -3.81 0.63 17.82
C THR A 151 -4.96 1.63 17.80
N TYR A 152 -4.66 2.87 17.43
CA TYR A 152 -5.66 3.91 17.18
C TYR A 152 -5.55 4.31 15.70
N GLN A 153 -6.14 3.48 14.83
CA GLN A 153 -5.97 3.61 13.38
C GLN A 153 -6.94 4.64 12.80
N SER A 154 -6.45 5.41 11.83
CA SER A 154 -7.27 6.34 11.04
C SER A 154 -8.15 5.59 10.04
N ILE A 155 -9.35 6.11 9.81
CA ILE A 155 -10.30 5.63 8.79
C ILE A 155 -9.75 5.73 7.35
N THR A 156 -8.75 6.58 7.13
CA THR A 156 -8.14 6.77 5.81
C THR A 156 -7.48 5.49 5.29
N GLY A 157 -7.10 4.57 6.18
CA GLY A 157 -6.60 3.25 5.81
C GLY A 157 -7.66 2.36 5.12
N THR A 158 -8.95 2.56 5.42
CA THR A 158 -10.05 1.78 4.80
C THR A 158 -10.40 2.29 3.40
N GLY A 159 -10.14 3.55 3.09
CA GLY A 159 -10.39 4.11 1.76
C GLY A 159 -11.37 5.28 1.75
N VAL A 160 -11.62 5.80 0.54
CA VAL A 160 -12.53 6.95 0.29
C VAL A 160 -13.92 6.73 0.90
N LYS A 161 -14.44 5.49 0.86
CA LYS A 161 -15.76 5.17 1.41
C LYS A 161 -15.87 5.44 2.91
N ALA A 162 -14.82 5.14 3.69
CA ALA A 162 -14.83 5.38 5.12
C ALA A 162 -14.73 6.88 5.44
N VAL A 163 -13.97 7.63 4.64
CA VAL A 163 -13.92 9.09 4.74
C VAL A 163 -15.29 9.70 4.46
N GLN A 164 -15.97 9.25 3.39
CA GLN A 164 -17.31 9.71 3.06
C GLN A 164 -18.33 9.35 4.15
N GLN A 165 -18.24 8.13 4.73
CA GLN A 165 -19.09 7.74 5.84
C GLN A 165 -18.93 8.69 7.04
N LEU A 166 -17.69 8.99 7.46
CA LEU A 166 -17.44 9.91 8.57
C LEU A 166 -18.01 11.31 8.29
N GLU A 167 -17.82 11.84 7.08
CA GLU A 167 -18.32 13.16 6.68
C GLU A 167 -19.85 13.22 6.69
N ASN A 168 -20.52 12.17 6.20
CA ASN A 168 -21.97 12.07 6.22
C ASN A 168 -22.48 12.02 7.67
N GLU A 169 -21.88 11.19 8.52
CA GLU A 169 -22.25 11.07 9.93
C GLU A 169 -22.00 12.37 10.71
N TYR A 170 -20.96 13.12 10.36
CA TYR A 170 -20.68 14.43 10.93
C TYR A 170 -21.79 15.44 10.59
N LYS A 171 -22.32 15.39 9.36
CA LYS A 171 -23.41 16.26 8.87
C LYS A 171 -24.80 15.77 9.26
N GLY A 172 -24.93 14.56 9.78
CA GLY A 172 -26.23 13.91 10.03
C GLY A 172 -26.93 13.42 8.76
N GLU A 173 -26.18 13.19 7.69
CA GLU A 173 -26.66 12.68 6.40
C GLU A 173 -26.61 11.15 6.37
N GLN A 174 -27.60 10.51 5.74
CA GLN A 174 -27.56 9.07 5.46
C GLN A 174 -26.79 8.81 4.17
N GLY A 175 -25.93 7.79 4.18
CA GLY A 175 -25.23 7.34 2.99
C GLY A 175 -24.60 5.96 3.18
N ASP A 176 -23.84 5.52 2.19
CA ASP A 176 -23.16 4.23 2.23
C ASP A 176 -22.20 4.14 3.42
N MET A 177 -22.27 3.02 4.15
CA MET A 177 -21.36 2.74 5.26
C MET A 177 -20.26 1.77 4.83
N ALA A 178 -19.01 2.14 5.07
CA ALA A 178 -17.85 1.26 4.94
C ALA A 178 -17.73 0.31 6.14
N TYR A 179 -18.16 0.74 7.32
CA TYR A 179 -18.20 -0.05 8.54
C TYR A 179 -19.62 -0.51 8.88
N ALA A 180 -19.76 -1.58 9.65
CA ALA A 180 -21.08 -2.04 10.12
C ALA A 180 -21.75 -1.08 11.12
N TYR A 181 -20.99 -0.16 11.71
CA TYR A 181 -21.42 0.77 12.75
C TYR A 181 -20.95 2.20 12.45
N PRO A 182 -21.59 3.23 13.03
CA PRO A 182 -21.10 4.59 12.93
C PRO A 182 -19.69 4.75 13.50
N ILE A 183 -18.86 5.54 12.82
CA ILE A 183 -17.48 5.80 13.22
C ILE A 183 -17.31 7.20 13.83
N HIS A 184 -18.17 8.16 13.48
CA HIS A 184 -18.17 9.49 14.07
C HIS A 184 -18.39 9.42 15.60
N ARG A 185 -17.44 9.98 16.36
CA ARG A 185 -17.44 9.95 17.84
C ARG A 185 -17.49 8.53 18.43
N ASN A 186 -16.95 7.55 17.71
CA ASN A 186 -16.93 6.15 18.14
C ASN A 186 -15.53 5.54 18.00
N ALA A 187 -15.32 4.40 18.65
CA ALA A 187 -14.15 3.55 18.46
C ALA A 187 -14.63 2.14 18.12
N ILE A 188 -14.34 1.68 16.90
CA ILE A 188 -14.74 0.35 16.44
C ILE A 188 -13.59 -0.64 16.73
N PRO A 189 -13.77 -1.63 17.61
CA PRO A 189 -12.72 -2.57 17.99
C PRO A 189 -12.60 -3.73 16.97
N ALA A 190 -12.70 -3.41 15.68
CA ALA A 190 -12.59 -4.38 14.60
C ALA A 190 -12.02 -3.71 13.35
N CYS A 191 -10.81 -4.13 12.97
CA CYS A 191 -10.21 -3.78 11.69
C CYS A 191 -9.93 -5.07 10.92
N ASP A 192 -10.39 -5.14 9.66
CA ASP A 192 -10.42 -6.37 8.86
C ASP A 192 -11.35 -7.45 9.48
N VAL A 193 -11.39 -8.65 8.89
CA VAL A 193 -12.26 -9.74 9.36
C VAL A 193 -11.64 -10.50 10.53
N PHE A 194 -12.49 -11.08 11.38
CA PHE A 194 -12.05 -12.01 12.42
C PHE A 194 -11.47 -13.29 11.83
N THR A 195 -10.51 -13.86 12.54
CA THR A 195 -9.93 -15.19 12.30
C THR A 195 -10.44 -16.19 13.34
N GLU A 196 -10.16 -17.48 13.14
CA GLU A 196 -10.66 -18.55 14.03
C GLU A 196 -10.17 -18.45 15.47
N ASN A 197 -9.02 -17.81 15.71
CA ASN A 197 -8.44 -17.65 17.05
C ASN A 197 -9.02 -16.45 17.84
N GLY A 198 -10.01 -15.74 17.28
CA GLY A 198 -10.64 -14.58 17.90
C GLY A 198 -9.96 -13.23 17.65
N TYR A 199 -8.76 -13.20 17.06
CA TYR A 199 -8.11 -11.96 16.60
C TYR A 199 -8.59 -11.57 15.20
N THR A 200 -8.53 -10.29 14.88
CA THR A 200 -8.75 -9.81 13.51
C THR A 200 -7.53 -10.06 12.63
N LYS A 201 -7.72 -10.10 11.31
CA LYS A 201 -6.60 -10.17 10.37
C LYS A 201 -5.65 -9.00 10.50
N GLU A 202 -6.11 -7.80 10.89
CA GLU A 202 -5.23 -6.66 11.12
C GLU A 202 -4.31 -6.89 12.32
N GLU A 203 -4.83 -7.44 13.42
CA GLU A 203 -4.02 -7.82 14.59
C GLU A 203 -3.01 -8.91 14.23
N MET A 204 -3.41 -9.92 13.45
CA MET A 204 -2.49 -10.97 13.01
C MET A 204 -1.37 -10.46 12.09
N LYS A 205 -1.56 -9.36 11.33
CA LYS A 205 -0.50 -8.72 10.53
C LYS A 205 0.56 -7.99 11.37
N LEU A 206 0.27 -7.70 12.65
CA LEU A 206 1.28 -7.16 13.59
C LEU A 206 2.14 -8.28 14.18
N VAL A 207 1.62 -9.51 14.19
CA VAL A 207 2.27 -10.69 14.76
C VAL A 207 3.12 -11.43 13.73
N ASN A 208 2.59 -11.56 12.50
CA ASN A 208 3.18 -12.31 11.40
C ASN A 208 3.90 -11.40 10.41
#